data_AF-A0A7W0R083-F1
#
_entry.id   AF-A0A7W0R083-F1
#
_cell.length_a   1.000
_cell.length_b   1.000
_cell.length_c   1.000
_cell.angle_alpha   90.00
_cell.angle_beta   90.00
_cell.angle_gamma   90.00
#
_symmetry.space_group_name_H-M   'P 1'
#
loop_
_entity.id
_entity.type
_entity.pdbx_description
1 polymer ?
#
loop_
_entity_poly.entity_id
_entity_poly.type
_entity_poly.pdbx_seq_one_letter_code
_entity_poly.pdbx_strand_id
1 'polypeptide(L)'
;MTLITELPPDRLRTDRPVTGRWVDPARRQEAPAMVVNTGAVVALRQRSVVALGALSTRDPLTGPALTVAHDLSGATWWIAADAVWSDVNGAARPEHPRPVGLVAGRHEAQALVKGISDRLGWEAVLAFEHGAELPSAVPFLNHAPTNLIALDGRLSHEVPTVVLLGEDMVRWGAGATWDAALHRALLGDGPGTAADRELDTVVSVLAASGIEIGRVDLGSDLLRRAGVVRFSVQLLNGVTSRYVGGTALS
;
A
#
# COMPACT_ATOMS: atom_id res chain seq x y z
N MET A 1 5.83 -43.03 37.43
CA MET A 1 6.00 -41.57 37.44
C MET A 1 6.80 -41.24 36.17
N THR A 2 6.29 -40.67 35.08
CA THR A 2 5.02 -39.99 34.79
C THR A 2 4.83 -39.98 33.26
N LEU A 3 3.62 -40.33 32.83
CA LEU A 3 2.89 -40.07 31.57
C LEU A 3 3.65 -39.94 30.23
N ILE A 4 3.47 -40.98 29.40
CA ILE A 4 3.41 -40.89 27.93
C ILE A 4 2.05 -40.26 27.59
N THR A 5 2.05 -39.11 26.91
CA THR A 5 0.82 -38.51 26.38
C THR A 5 0.80 -38.70 24.87
N GLU A 6 -0.03 -39.64 24.42
CA GLU A 6 -0.39 -39.79 23.01
C GLU A 6 -1.18 -38.55 22.56
N LEU A 7 -0.73 -37.90 21.49
CA LEU A 7 -1.50 -36.88 20.77
C LEU A 7 -2.37 -37.59 19.73
N PRO A 8 -3.68 -37.30 19.65
CA PRO A 8 -4.57 -37.94 18.68
C PRO A 8 -4.29 -37.43 17.26
N PRO A 9 -4.28 -38.31 16.24
CA PRO A 9 -4.26 -37.91 14.85
C PRO A 9 -5.70 -37.75 14.37
N ASP A 10 -6.29 -36.56 14.57
CA ASP A 10 -7.49 -36.18 13.81
C ASP A 10 -7.87 -34.71 14.04
N ARG A 11 -7.44 -33.85 13.12
CA ARG A 11 -8.26 -32.74 12.64
C ARG A 11 -8.10 -32.62 11.14
N LEU A 12 -8.89 -33.44 10.44
CA LEU A 12 -9.37 -33.14 9.10
C LEU A 12 -9.99 -31.73 9.04
N ARG A 13 -9.62 -31.00 7.99
CA ARG A 13 -10.33 -29.89 7.34
C ARG A 13 -10.49 -28.57 8.13
N THR A 14 -9.97 -27.51 7.52
CA THR A 14 -10.71 -26.81 6.47
C THR A 14 -9.77 -26.25 5.40
N ASP A 15 -9.75 -26.89 4.23
CA ASP A 15 -9.52 -26.18 2.97
C ASP A 15 -10.62 -25.13 2.84
N ARG A 16 -10.33 -23.89 3.20
CA ARG A 16 -11.08 -22.75 2.68
C ARG A 16 -10.23 -22.15 1.57
N PRO A 17 -10.58 -22.34 0.29
CA PRO A 17 -10.10 -21.41 -0.71
C PRO A 17 -10.54 -20.01 -0.27
N VAL A 18 -9.61 -19.09 -0.10
CA VAL A 18 -9.89 -17.65 0.02
C VAL A 18 -10.36 -17.18 -1.37
N THR A 19 -11.54 -17.64 -1.77
CA THR A 19 -12.32 -17.11 -2.89
C THR A 19 -13.61 -16.53 -2.31
N GLY A 20 -13.46 -15.78 -1.22
CA GLY A 20 -14.52 -14.90 -0.75
C GLY A 20 -14.64 -13.75 -1.73
N ARG A 21 -15.56 -13.87 -2.70
CA ARG A 21 -16.06 -12.72 -3.44
C ARG A 21 -16.59 -11.72 -2.42
N TRP A 22 -15.82 -10.66 -2.20
CA TRP A 22 -16.10 -9.62 -1.22
C TRP A 22 -17.46 -9.00 -1.48
N VAL A 23 -18.25 -8.88 -0.42
CA VAL A 23 -19.42 -8.02 -0.36
C VAL A 23 -18.94 -6.75 0.33
N ASP A 24 -18.94 -5.67 -0.45
CA ASP A 24 -18.65 -4.31 0.00
C ASP A 24 -19.38 -4.03 1.33
N PRO A 25 -18.68 -3.74 2.45
CA PRO A 25 -19.31 -3.32 3.68
C PRO A 25 -19.93 -1.96 3.40
N ALA A 26 -21.18 -2.02 2.94
CA ALA A 26 -22.12 -0.93 2.70
C ALA A 26 -21.45 0.42 2.47
N ARG A 27 -21.24 0.79 1.20
CA ARG A 27 -21.15 2.16 0.69
C ARG A 27 -21.41 3.19 1.80
N ARG A 28 -20.38 3.57 2.55
CA ARG A 28 -20.38 4.90 3.12
C ARG A 28 -20.16 5.78 1.90
N GLN A 29 -21.28 6.20 1.31
CA GLN A 29 -21.32 7.51 0.70
C GLN A 29 -20.87 8.45 1.82
N GLU A 30 -19.56 8.69 1.93
CA GLU A 30 -19.04 9.72 2.80
C GLU A 30 -19.55 11.02 2.18
N ALA A 31 -20.78 11.37 2.55
CA ALA A 31 -21.32 12.69 2.33
C ALA A 31 -20.24 13.65 2.78
N PRO A 32 -19.87 14.64 1.94
CA PRO A 32 -18.78 15.54 2.27
C PRO A 32 -19.02 16.10 3.67
N ALA A 33 -18.01 15.99 4.53
CA ALA A 33 -18.08 16.62 5.83
C ALA A 33 -18.15 18.12 5.59
N MET A 34 -19.29 18.71 5.91
CA MET A 34 -19.51 20.14 5.76
C MET A 34 -18.84 20.82 6.94
N VAL A 35 -17.65 21.37 6.73
CA VAL A 35 -17.02 22.24 7.72
C VAL A 35 -17.43 23.67 7.40
N VAL A 36 -18.25 24.23 8.29
CA VAL A 36 -18.62 25.65 8.26
C VAL A 36 -17.64 26.39 9.14
N ASN A 37 -16.75 27.17 8.53
CA ASN A 37 -15.87 28.08 9.28
C ASN A 37 -15.95 29.47 8.65
N THR A 38 -16.17 30.49 9.48
CA THR A 38 -16.10 31.93 9.14
C THR A 38 -16.63 32.30 7.73
N GLY A 39 -17.84 31.84 7.39
CA GLY A 39 -18.59 32.29 6.22
C GLY A 39 -18.40 31.49 4.92
N ALA A 40 -17.56 30.45 4.91
CA ALA A 40 -17.44 29.53 3.77
C ALA A 40 -17.86 28.11 4.18
N VAL A 41 -18.70 27.49 3.35
CA VAL A 41 -19.04 26.08 3.44
C VAL A 41 -18.06 25.32 2.54
N VAL A 42 -17.13 24.57 3.12
CA VAL A 42 -16.27 23.67 2.34
C VAL A 42 -16.78 22.25 2.53
N ALA A 43 -17.21 21.64 1.43
CA ALA A 43 -17.50 20.22 1.35
C ALA A 43 -16.18 19.44 1.34
N LEU A 44 -15.75 18.90 2.48
CA LEU A 44 -14.54 18.09 2.57
C LEU A 44 -14.84 16.65 2.20
N ARG A 45 -14.23 16.16 1.12
CA ARG A 45 -14.26 14.74 0.77
C ARG A 45 -13.19 14.02 1.58
N GLN A 46 -13.61 13.21 2.53
CA GLN A 46 -12.70 12.35 3.27
C GLN A 46 -12.47 11.06 2.48
N ARG A 47 -11.32 10.42 2.74
CA ARG A 47 -10.99 9.13 2.17
C ARG A 47 -10.29 8.26 3.21
N SER A 48 -10.72 7.00 3.31
CA SER A 48 -10.08 6.02 4.18
C SER A 48 -8.72 5.57 3.61
N VAL A 49 -7.69 5.66 4.43
CA VAL A 49 -6.34 5.14 4.15
C VAL A 49 -6.22 3.77 4.80
N VAL A 50 -5.53 2.84 4.15
CA VAL A 50 -5.19 1.55 4.74
C VAL A 50 -4.12 1.75 5.82
N ALA A 51 -4.38 1.31 7.05
CA ALA A 51 -3.40 1.37 8.12
C ALA A 51 -2.15 0.55 7.76
N LEU A 52 -1.00 0.93 8.32
CA LEU A 52 0.25 0.22 8.07
C LEU A 52 0.17 -1.21 8.61
N GLY A 53 0.48 -2.21 7.77
CA GLY A 53 0.36 -3.63 8.10
C GLY A 53 -1.06 -4.18 7.99
N ALA A 54 -2.02 -3.36 7.54
CA ALA A 54 -3.42 -3.73 7.42
C ALA A 54 -3.84 -3.94 5.96
N LEU A 55 -2.93 -4.12 5.00
CA LEU A 55 -3.32 -4.32 3.60
C LEU A 55 -4.14 -5.61 3.37
N SER A 56 -3.87 -6.65 4.15
CA SER A 56 -4.60 -7.92 4.08
C SER A 56 -6.03 -7.79 4.63
N THR A 57 -6.22 -7.05 5.72
CA THR A 57 -7.52 -6.82 6.38
C THR A 57 -8.27 -5.61 5.83
N ARG A 58 -7.55 -4.70 5.18
CA ARG A 58 -7.98 -3.37 4.72
C ARG A 58 -8.53 -2.49 5.85
N ASP A 59 -7.99 -2.67 7.06
CA ASP A 59 -8.43 -1.87 8.19
C ASP A 59 -8.08 -0.40 7.97
N PRO A 60 -9.07 0.50 8.09
CA PRO A 60 -8.85 1.92 7.82
C PRO A 60 -8.07 2.55 8.98
N LEU A 61 -7.14 3.45 8.64
CA LEU A 61 -6.52 4.34 9.59
C LEU A 61 -7.49 5.45 9.96
N THR A 62 -7.77 5.60 11.25
CA THR A 62 -8.58 6.68 11.80
C THR A 62 -7.72 7.63 12.61
N GLY A 63 -7.86 8.94 12.39
CA GLY A 63 -7.15 9.95 13.17
C GLY A 63 -7.94 11.26 13.22
N PRO A 64 -7.83 12.04 14.32
CA PRO A 64 -8.51 13.32 14.45
C PRO A 64 -7.89 14.42 13.58
N ALA A 65 -6.59 14.31 13.28
CA ALA A 65 -5.87 15.23 12.40
C ALA A 65 -5.97 14.75 10.94
N LEU A 66 -6.30 15.66 10.03
CA LEU A 66 -6.43 15.38 8.60
C LEU A 66 -5.40 16.18 7.79
N THR A 67 -5.03 15.64 6.63
CA THR A 67 -4.17 16.30 5.65
C THR A 67 -4.67 16.10 4.23
N VAL A 68 -4.23 16.99 3.34
CA VAL A 68 -4.60 16.99 1.94
C VAL A 68 -3.74 15.99 1.18
N ALA A 69 -4.41 15.08 0.47
CA ALA A 69 -3.83 14.18 -0.50
C ALA A 69 -4.46 14.39 -1.87
N HIS A 70 -3.77 13.93 -2.90
CA HIS A 70 -4.27 13.86 -4.26
C HIS A 70 -4.21 12.43 -4.74
N ASP A 71 -5.25 11.96 -5.43
CA ASP A 71 -5.10 10.75 -6.23
C ASP A 71 -4.31 11.03 -7.52
N LEU A 72 -4.07 9.99 -8.31
CA LEU A 72 -3.30 10.12 -9.55
C LEU A 72 -4.07 10.81 -10.68
N SER A 73 -5.40 10.99 -10.55
CA SER A 73 -6.19 11.85 -11.44
C SER A 73 -6.14 13.33 -11.04
N GLY A 74 -5.52 13.64 -9.90
CA GLY A 74 -5.41 14.97 -9.34
C GLY A 74 -6.57 15.35 -8.42
N ALA A 75 -7.53 14.46 -8.17
CA ALA A 75 -8.65 14.78 -7.28
C ALA A 75 -8.17 14.89 -5.83
N THR A 76 -8.66 15.91 -5.14
CA THR A 76 -8.27 16.25 -3.77
C THR A 76 -9.07 15.46 -2.75
N TRP A 77 -8.38 14.91 -1.76
CA TRP A 77 -8.93 14.10 -0.67
C TRP A 77 -8.36 14.54 0.67
N TRP A 78 -9.16 14.40 1.73
CA TRP A 78 -8.69 14.49 3.11
C TRP A 78 -8.43 13.10 3.66
N ILE A 79 -7.23 12.88 4.19
CA ILE A 79 -6.81 11.61 4.79
C ILE A 79 -6.28 11.82 6.20
N ALA A 80 -6.21 10.76 7.01
CA ALA A 80 -5.62 10.81 8.34
C ALA A 80 -4.14 11.24 8.26
N ALA A 81 -3.77 12.27 9.03
CA ALA A 81 -2.40 12.81 9.06
C ALA A 81 -1.37 11.79 9.56
N ASP A 82 -1.77 10.87 10.44
CA ASP A 82 -0.94 9.78 10.94
C ASP A 82 -0.47 8.81 9.84
N ALA A 83 -1.14 8.80 8.68
CA ALA A 83 -0.68 8.05 7.53
C ALA A 83 0.64 8.61 6.97
N VAL A 84 0.86 9.91 7.14
CA VAL A 84 1.96 10.66 6.53
C VAL A 84 3.07 10.94 7.53
N TRP A 85 2.70 11.25 8.78
CA TRP A 85 3.62 11.67 9.83
C TRP A 85 3.39 10.84 11.09
N SER A 86 4.40 10.07 11.49
CA SER A 86 4.33 9.16 12.63
C SER A 86 4.24 9.85 14.00
N ASP A 87 4.43 11.17 14.07
CA ASP A 87 4.50 11.95 15.31
C ASP A 87 3.32 12.90 15.55
N VAL A 88 2.36 13.00 14.62
CA VAL A 88 1.30 14.03 14.66
C VAL A 88 0.38 13.94 15.89
N ASN A 89 0.05 12.74 16.36
CA ASN A 89 -0.86 12.56 17.49
C ASN A 89 -0.19 12.12 18.79
N GLY A 90 1.14 12.27 18.90
CA GLY A 90 1.87 11.87 20.13
C GLY A 90 1.73 10.38 20.47
N ALA A 91 1.32 9.55 19.50
CA ALA A 91 1.32 8.10 19.62
C ALA A 91 2.72 7.64 20.03
N ALA A 92 2.80 6.61 20.88
CA ALA A 92 4.06 6.00 21.27
C ALA A 92 4.91 5.83 20.01
N ARG A 93 6.11 6.43 19.99
CA ARG A 93 7.01 6.37 18.83
C ARG A 93 7.05 4.91 18.37
N PRO A 94 6.67 4.59 17.12
CA PRO A 94 6.81 3.24 16.64
C PRO A 94 8.26 2.83 16.85
N GLU A 95 8.50 1.61 17.35
CA GLU A 95 9.85 1.11 17.64
C GLU A 95 10.76 1.18 16.40
N HIS A 96 10.14 1.24 15.22
CA HIS A 96 10.79 1.50 13.95
C HIS A 96 10.10 2.65 13.21
N PRO A 97 10.49 3.93 13.45
CA PRO A 97 9.94 5.08 12.73
C PRO A 97 10.54 5.14 11.32
N ARG A 98 10.21 4.16 10.48
CA ARG A 98 10.52 4.24 9.05
C ARG A 98 9.38 4.99 8.37
N PRO A 99 9.65 6.07 7.64
CA PRO A 99 8.62 6.79 6.91
C PRO A 99 8.24 6.00 5.65
N VAL A 100 7.39 4.99 5.81
CA VAL A 100 6.97 4.09 4.73
C VAL A 100 6.22 4.86 3.65
N GLY A 101 6.58 4.63 2.39
CA GLY A 101 6.02 5.35 1.24
C GLY A 101 6.51 6.79 1.11
N LEU A 102 7.39 7.27 1.99
CA LEU A 102 8.05 8.58 1.83
C LEU A 102 9.19 8.48 0.83
N VAL A 103 9.11 9.31 -0.21
CA VAL A 103 10.00 9.22 -1.36
C VAL A 103 10.40 10.59 -1.85
N ALA A 104 11.60 10.66 -2.42
CA ALA A 104 12.07 11.81 -3.16
C ALA A 104 12.69 11.35 -4.48
N GLY A 105 12.57 12.18 -5.51
CA GLY A 105 13.09 11.89 -6.84
C GLY A 105 13.15 13.15 -7.70
N ARG A 106 13.71 13.03 -8.90
CA ARG A 106 13.71 14.11 -9.90
C ARG A 106 12.55 14.03 -10.89
N HIS A 107 11.88 12.88 -10.93
CA HIS A 107 10.76 12.60 -11.82
C HIS A 107 9.60 12.04 -11.00
N GLU A 108 8.40 12.57 -11.25
CA GLU A 108 7.20 12.24 -10.49
C GLU A 108 6.86 10.76 -10.55
N ALA A 109 6.75 10.19 -11.76
CA ALA A 109 6.38 8.78 -11.92
C ALA A 109 7.37 7.83 -11.25
N GLN A 110 8.68 8.12 -11.36
CA GLN A 110 9.71 7.33 -10.69
C GLN A 110 9.58 7.40 -9.15
N ALA A 111 9.34 8.60 -8.61
CA ALA A 111 9.12 8.76 -7.18
C ALA A 111 7.87 8.00 -6.72
N LEU A 112 6.77 8.06 -7.48
CA LEU A 112 5.54 7.34 -7.17
C LEU A 112 5.73 5.83 -7.22
N VAL A 113 6.36 5.27 -8.26
CA VAL A 113 6.66 3.83 -8.34
C VAL A 113 7.49 3.38 -7.14
N LYS A 114 8.53 4.15 -6.79
CA LYS A 114 9.34 3.90 -5.60
C LYS A 114 8.50 3.89 -4.33
N GLY A 115 7.57 4.84 -4.18
CA GLY A 115 6.75 4.97 -2.97
C GLY A 115 5.73 3.86 -2.86
N ILE A 116 5.11 3.47 -3.98
CA ILE A 116 4.22 2.31 -4.06
C ILE A 116 5.01 1.04 -3.71
N SER A 117 6.20 0.86 -4.28
CA SER A 117 7.06 -0.28 -3.99
C SER A 117 7.45 -0.37 -2.52
N ASP A 118 7.92 0.74 -1.94
CA ASP A 118 8.28 0.79 -0.53
C ASP A 118 7.08 0.45 0.35
N ARG A 119 5.90 1.00 0.02
CA ARG A 119 4.68 0.75 0.77
C ARG A 119 4.19 -0.70 0.66
N LEU A 120 4.07 -1.27 -0.53
CA LEU A 120 3.60 -2.64 -0.73
C LEU A 120 4.55 -3.66 -0.10
N GLY A 121 5.87 -3.49 -0.28
CA GLY A 121 6.82 -4.42 0.30
C GLY A 121 6.88 -4.32 1.83
N TRP A 122 6.66 -3.14 2.42
CA TRP A 122 6.53 -3.03 3.87
C TRP A 122 5.29 -3.72 4.43
N GLU A 123 4.16 -3.66 3.71
CA GLU A 123 2.96 -4.44 4.07
C GLU A 123 3.26 -5.94 4.07
N ALA A 124 3.99 -6.44 3.06
CA ALA A 124 4.42 -7.82 2.99
C ALA A 124 5.32 -8.22 4.17
N VAL A 125 6.29 -7.38 4.52
CA VAL A 125 7.17 -7.60 5.67
C VAL A 125 6.37 -7.65 6.97
N LEU A 126 5.49 -6.67 7.22
CA LEU A 126 4.68 -6.65 8.43
C LEU A 126 3.74 -7.86 8.53
N ALA A 127 3.13 -8.28 7.42
CA ALA A 127 2.30 -9.49 7.42
C ALA A 127 3.12 -10.72 7.82
N PHE A 128 4.33 -10.86 7.27
CA PHE A 128 5.25 -11.95 7.61
C PHE A 128 5.68 -11.91 9.08
N GLU A 129 6.04 -10.73 9.60
CA GLU A 129 6.40 -10.53 11.02
C GLU A 129 5.25 -10.87 11.97
N HIS A 130 4.00 -10.64 11.54
CA HIS A 130 2.79 -11.05 12.28
C HIS A 130 2.39 -12.52 12.06
N GLY A 131 3.23 -13.33 11.40
CA GLY A 131 3.04 -14.76 11.24
C GLY A 131 2.23 -15.18 10.01
N ALA A 132 1.99 -14.29 9.05
CA ALA A 132 1.44 -14.69 7.76
C ALA A 132 2.47 -15.52 6.97
N GLU A 133 2.02 -16.62 6.37
CA GLU A 133 2.85 -17.42 5.47
C GLU A 133 2.92 -16.74 4.10
N LEU A 134 4.10 -16.28 3.70
CA LEU A 134 4.36 -15.79 2.35
C LEU A 134 4.88 -16.95 1.47
N PRO A 135 4.25 -17.25 0.32
CA PRO A 135 4.72 -18.26 -0.61
C PRO A 135 6.12 -17.94 -1.16
N SER A 136 6.81 -18.94 -1.72
CA SER A 136 8.06 -18.67 -2.45
C SER A 136 7.80 -17.92 -3.76
N ALA A 137 8.58 -16.88 -4.03
CA ALA A 137 8.55 -16.15 -5.31
C ALA A 137 9.35 -16.86 -6.42
N VAL A 138 10.18 -17.86 -6.10
CA VAL A 138 11.10 -18.53 -7.05
C VAL A 138 10.45 -18.97 -8.36
N PRO A 139 9.21 -19.52 -8.40
CA PRO A 139 8.57 -19.90 -9.66
C PRO A 139 8.38 -18.76 -10.67
N PHE A 140 8.43 -17.52 -10.20
CA PHE A 140 8.24 -16.32 -11.02
C PHE A 140 9.55 -15.60 -11.35
N LEU A 141 10.67 -16.03 -10.79
CA LEU A 141 11.96 -15.38 -10.95
C LEU A 141 12.80 -16.09 -11.99
N ASN A 142 13.28 -15.34 -12.99
CA ASN A 142 14.23 -15.86 -13.96
C ASN A 142 15.60 -16.16 -13.32
N HIS A 143 15.96 -15.43 -12.26
CA HIS A 143 17.25 -15.53 -11.57
C HIS A 143 17.05 -15.36 -10.06
N ALA A 144 16.80 -16.45 -9.34
CA ALA A 144 16.74 -16.39 -7.90
C ALA A 144 18.17 -16.25 -7.32
N PRO A 145 18.41 -15.29 -6.40
CA PRO A 145 19.67 -15.23 -5.65
C PRO A 145 19.88 -16.55 -4.88
N THR A 146 21.06 -17.17 -5.02
CA THR A 146 21.35 -18.49 -4.44
C THR A 146 21.51 -18.48 -2.92
N ASN A 147 21.75 -17.31 -2.34
CA ASN A 147 22.01 -17.10 -0.91
C ASN A 147 20.89 -16.31 -0.21
N LEU A 148 19.75 -16.08 -0.86
CA LEU A 148 18.62 -15.35 -0.29
C LEU A 148 17.33 -16.14 -0.51
N ILE A 149 16.41 -16.03 0.45
CA ILE A 149 15.06 -16.56 0.31
C ILE A 149 14.22 -15.47 -0.34
N ALA A 150 13.59 -15.78 -1.49
CA ALA A 150 12.67 -14.89 -2.17
C ALA A 150 11.22 -15.32 -1.92
N LEU A 151 10.45 -14.42 -1.32
CA LEU A 151 9.04 -14.60 -0.96
C LEU A 151 8.13 -13.71 -1.82
N ASP A 152 6.96 -14.22 -2.12
CA ASP A 152 5.87 -13.53 -2.80
C ASP A 152 5.13 -12.65 -1.79
N GLY A 153 5.32 -11.34 -1.91
CA GLY A 153 4.71 -10.33 -1.05
C GLY A 153 3.36 -9.81 -1.54
N ARG A 154 2.68 -10.48 -2.48
CA ARG A 154 1.34 -10.08 -2.92
C ARG A 154 0.32 -10.25 -1.79
N LEU A 155 -0.19 -9.13 -1.29
CA LEU A 155 -1.20 -9.10 -0.24
C LEU A 155 -2.48 -8.43 -0.74
N SER A 156 -3.50 -9.23 -1.07
CA SER A 156 -4.80 -8.71 -1.54
C SER A 156 -4.69 -7.83 -2.80
N HIS A 157 -3.61 -7.99 -3.58
CA HIS A 157 -3.36 -7.38 -4.88
C HIS A 157 -2.50 -8.29 -5.76
N GLU A 158 -2.52 -8.04 -7.06
CA GLU A 158 -1.73 -8.81 -8.04
C GLU A 158 -0.41 -8.14 -8.48
N VAL A 159 -0.05 -6.98 -7.90
CA VAL A 159 1.24 -6.33 -8.21
C VAL A 159 2.40 -7.24 -7.78
N PRO A 160 3.29 -7.67 -8.70
CA PRO A 160 4.50 -8.41 -8.34
C PRO A 160 5.26 -7.69 -7.23
N THR A 161 5.41 -8.38 -6.10
CA THR A 161 6.06 -7.87 -4.89
C THR A 161 6.94 -8.97 -4.36
N VAL A 162 8.22 -8.67 -4.18
CA VAL A 162 9.23 -9.61 -3.71
C VAL A 162 9.74 -9.14 -2.36
N VAL A 163 9.78 -10.05 -1.39
CA VAL A 163 10.51 -9.89 -0.13
C VAL A 163 11.72 -10.82 -0.16
N LEU A 164 12.91 -10.28 0.09
CA LEU A 164 14.15 -11.02 0.17
C LEU A 164 14.61 -11.10 1.62
N LEU A 165 14.87 -12.31 2.08
CA LEU A 165 15.43 -12.59 3.40
C LEU A 165 16.84 -13.17 3.25
N GLY A 166 17.80 -12.59 3.94
CA GLY A 166 19.15 -13.11 4.13
C GLY A 166 19.53 -13.11 5.60
N GLU A 167 20.73 -13.58 5.92
CA GLU A 167 21.23 -13.72 7.31
C GLU A 167 21.08 -12.43 8.12
N ASP A 168 21.45 -11.28 7.54
CA ASP A 168 21.42 -9.96 8.19
C ASP A 168 20.64 -8.91 7.38
N MET A 169 19.74 -9.34 6.49
CA MET A 169 18.99 -8.38 5.66
C MET A 169 17.57 -8.81 5.34
N VAL A 170 16.67 -7.82 5.39
CA VAL A 170 15.32 -7.88 4.81
C VAL A 170 15.23 -6.77 3.76
N ARG A 171 14.95 -7.13 2.52
CA ARG A 171 14.74 -6.18 1.42
C ARG A 171 13.46 -6.50 0.67
N TRP A 172 12.95 -5.52 -0.07
CA TRP A 172 11.75 -5.70 -0.86
C TRP A 172 11.73 -4.81 -2.08
N GLY A 173 10.88 -5.19 -3.03
CA GLY A 173 10.57 -4.40 -4.19
C GLY A 173 9.25 -4.84 -4.78
N ALA A 174 8.44 -3.90 -5.23
CA ALA A 174 7.27 -4.17 -6.06
C ALA A 174 7.44 -3.47 -7.40
N GLY A 175 6.86 -4.01 -8.47
CA GLY A 175 6.97 -3.43 -9.80
C GLY A 175 5.95 -4.00 -10.76
N ALA A 176 5.92 -3.50 -12.00
CA ALA A 176 4.99 -4.00 -13.03
C ALA A 176 5.26 -5.46 -13.43
N THR A 177 6.46 -5.97 -13.18
CA THR A 177 6.88 -7.35 -13.47
C THR A 177 7.66 -7.93 -12.30
N TRP A 178 7.77 -9.27 -12.25
CA TRP A 178 8.59 -9.97 -11.27
C TRP A 178 10.07 -9.60 -11.35
N ASP A 179 10.61 -9.41 -12.56
CA ASP A 179 11.99 -8.96 -12.75
C ASP A 179 12.20 -7.53 -12.21
N ALA A 180 11.23 -6.63 -12.41
CA ALA A 180 11.29 -5.27 -11.86
C ALA A 180 11.22 -5.28 -10.33
N ALA A 181 10.30 -6.07 -9.75
CA ALA A 181 10.17 -6.26 -8.31
C ALA A 181 11.45 -6.83 -7.69
N LEU A 182 12.03 -7.88 -8.29
CA LEU A 182 13.29 -8.49 -7.86
C LEU A 182 14.47 -7.53 -8.00
N HIS A 183 14.61 -6.84 -9.15
CA HIS A 183 15.67 -5.86 -9.36
C HIS A 183 15.60 -4.78 -8.28
N ARG A 184 14.41 -4.27 -7.98
CA ARG A 184 14.20 -3.26 -6.93
C ARG A 184 14.49 -3.80 -5.54
N ALA A 185 14.15 -5.06 -5.25
CA ALA A 185 14.52 -5.70 -3.98
C ALA A 185 16.03 -5.89 -3.81
N LEU A 186 16.75 -6.24 -4.89
CA LEU A 186 18.20 -6.45 -4.86
C LEU A 186 18.99 -5.15 -4.84
N LEU A 187 18.63 -4.21 -5.72
CA LEU A 187 19.46 -3.05 -6.09
C LEU A 187 18.84 -1.71 -5.70
N GLY A 188 17.58 -1.70 -5.25
CA GLY A 188 16.81 -0.47 -5.05
C GLY A 188 16.29 0.12 -6.38
N ASP A 189 15.76 1.33 -6.31
CA ASP A 189 15.29 2.04 -7.50
C ASP A 189 16.44 2.54 -8.37
N GLY A 190 16.54 2.00 -9.58
CA GLY A 190 17.41 2.52 -10.63
C GLY A 190 16.74 3.64 -11.45
N PRO A 191 17.52 4.39 -12.26
CA PRO A 191 16.98 5.26 -13.30
C PRO A 191 16.31 4.42 -14.39
N GLY A 192 15.06 4.03 -14.17
CA GLY A 192 14.26 3.33 -15.16
C GLY A 192 13.80 4.29 -16.26
N THR A 193 14.05 3.95 -17.52
CA THR A 193 13.64 4.76 -18.69
C THR A 193 12.14 4.65 -19.01
N ALA A 194 11.39 3.83 -18.28
CA ALA A 194 9.97 3.54 -18.52
C ALA A 194 9.09 3.70 -17.28
N ALA A 195 9.43 4.62 -16.37
CA ALA A 195 8.72 4.81 -15.10
C ALA A 195 7.22 5.12 -15.27
N ASP A 196 6.82 5.89 -16.29
CA ASP A 196 5.41 6.19 -16.55
C ASP A 196 4.61 4.93 -16.89
N ARG A 197 5.14 4.10 -17.80
CA ARG A 197 4.50 2.83 -18.18
C ARG A 197 4.43 1.85 -17.01
N GLU A 198 5.49 1.79 -16.20
CA GLU A 198 5.50 0.98 -14.99
C GLU A 198 4.43 1.47 -14.01
N LEU A 199 4.33 2.78 -13.78
CA LEU A 199 3.32 3.38 -12.93
C LEU A 199 1.90 3.05 -13.42
N ASP A 200 1.59 3.27 -14.69
CA ASP A 200 0.28 2.95 -15.28
C ASP A 200 -0.10 1.49 -15.07
N THR A 201 0.87 0.58 -15.28
CA THR A 201 0.65 -0.86 -15.11
C THR A 201 0.36 -1.20 -13.64
N VAL A 202 1.19 -0.73 -12.71
CA VAL A 202 1.04 -0.97 -11.27
C VAL A 202 -0.30 -0.41 -10.78
N VAL A 203 -0.65 0.81 -11.17
CA VAL A 203 -1.89 1.48 -10.78
C VAL A 203 -3.11 0.72 -11.32
N SER A 204 -3.06 0.26 -12.58
CA SER A 204 -4.16 -0.54 -13.15
C SER A 204 -4.37 -1.84 -12.38
N VAL A 205 -3.29 -2.52 -11.97
CA VAL A 205 -3.37 -3.78 -11.21
C VAL A 205 -3.90 -3.56 -9.79
N LEU A 206 -3.48 -2.48 -9.11
CA LEU A 206 -4.01 -2.10 -7.80
C LEU A 206 -5.48 -1.72 -7.88
N ALA A 207 -5.87 -0.94 -8.89
CA ALA A 207 -7.26 -0.54 -9.10
C ALA A 207 -8.17 -1.76 -9.35
N ALA A 208 -7.70 -2.76 -10.10
CA ALA A 208 -8.42 -4.03 -10.28
C ALA A 208 -8.62 -4.79 -8.96
N SER A 209 -7.73 -4.55 -7.99
CA SER A 209 -7.82 -5.09 -6.63
C SER A 209 -8.66 -4.21 -5.70
N GLY A 210 -9.20 -3.08 -6.18
CA GLY A 210 -9.91 -2.11 -5.35
C GLY A 210 -8.98 -1.35 -4.39
N ILE A 211 -7.72 -1.15 -4.76
CA ILE A 211 -6.76 -0.32 -4.03
C ILE A 211 -6.45 0.88 -4.92
N GLU A 212 -6.59 2.08 -4.36
CA GLU A 212 -6.24 3.32 -5.04
C GLU A 212 -4.99 3.93 -4.42
N ILE A 213 -4.32 4.79 -5.17
CA ILE A 213 -3.09 5.46 -4.73
C ILE A 213 -3.41 6.91 -4.39
N GLY A 214 -3.10 7.29 -3.15
CA GLY A 214 -3.06 8.68 -2.71
C GLY A 214 -1.62 9.14 -2.58
N ARG A 215 -1.34 10.40 -2.92
CA ARG A 215 -0.08 11.07 -2.64
C ARG A 215 -0.28 12.33 -1.84
N VAL A 216 0.63 12.60 -0.93
CA VAL A 216 0.75 13.90 -0.24
C VAL A 216 2.03 14.57 -0.71
N ASP A 217 1.91 15.76 -1.31
CA ASP A 217 3.09 16.56 -1.71
C ASP A 217 3.74 17.15 -0.46
N LEU A 218 4.99 16.75 -0.23
CA LEU A 218 5.85 17.21 0.86
C LEU A 218 7.02 18.05 0.32
N GLY A 219 6.93 18.47 -0.95
CA GLY A 219 7.88 19.36 -1.59
C GLY A 219 7.84 20.75 -0.97
N SER A 220 9.02 21.25 -0.57
CA SER A 220 9.21 22.67 -0.27
C SER A 220 9.60 23.43 -1.53
N ASP A 221 9.48 24.75 -1.51
CA ASP A 221 9.94 25.59 -2.63
C ASP A 221 11.44 25.45 -2.90
N LEU A 222 12.23 25.05 -1.89
CA LEU A 222 13.64 24.74 -2.07
C LEU A 222 13.82 23.45 -2.89
N LEU A 223 13.08 22.39 -2.56
CA LEU A 223 13.11 21.12 -3.30
C LEU A 223 12.63 21.29 -4.73
N ARG A 224 11.52 22.02 -4.93
CA ARG A 224 10.98 22.33 -6.26
C ARG A 224 11.99 23.09 -7.12
N ARG A 225 12.68 24.10 -6.55
CA ARG A 225 13.77 24.82 -7.25
C ARG A 225 14.96 23.93 -7.60
N ALA A 226 15.23 22.91 -6.81
CA ALA A 226 16.25 21.91 -7.10
C ALA A 226 15.79 20.83 -8.11
N GLY A 227 14.56 20.91 -8.61
CA GLY A 227 13.97 19.88 -9.47
C GLY A 227 13.75 18.56 -8.74
N VAL A 228 13.49 18.62 -7.43
CA VAL A 228 13.22 17.45 -6.58
C VAL A 228 11.75 17.45 -6.17
N VAL A 229 11.07 16.36 -6.46
CA VAL A 229 9.75 16.05 -5.90
C VAL A 229 9.92 15.23 -4.63
N ARG A 230 9.01 15.42 -3.67
CA ARG A 230 8.95 14.63 -2.44
C ARG A 230 7.50 14.30 -2.12
N PHE A 231 7.18 13.03 -2.02
CA PHE A 231 5.83 12.56 -1.76
C PHE A 231 5.80 11.63 -0.56
N SER A 232 4.65 11.57 0.10
CA SER A 232 4.24 10.39 0.87
C SER A 232 3.16 9.66 0.09
N VAL A 233 3.41 8.40 -0.26
CA VAL A 233 2.49 7.53 -0.99
C VAL A 233 1.67 6.69 -0.01
N GLN A 234 0.36 6.68 -0.21
CA GLN A 234 -0.61 6.03 0.64
C GLN A 234 -1.51 5.10 -0.18
N LEU A 235 -1.89 3.98 0.43
CA LEU A 235 -2.89 3.06 -0.13
C LEU A 235 -4.26 3.47 0.38
N LEU A 236 -5.18 3.74 -0.53
CA LEU A 236 -6.55 4.14 -0.24
C LEU A 236 -7.48 2.96 -0.49
N ASN A 237 -8.52 2.84 0.33
CA ASN A 237 -9.59 1.90 0.03
C ASN A 237 -10.31 2.38 -1.26
N GLY A 238 -10.23 1.56 -2.31
CA GLY A 238 -10.86 1.84 -3.59
C GLY A 238 -12.37 1.68 -3.47
N VAL A 239 -13.10 2.70 -3.88
CA VAL A 239 -14.57 2.61 -4.02
C VAL A 239 -14.80 2.17 -5.44
N THR A 240 -15.36 0.99 -5.68
CA THR A 240 -15.80 0.62 -7.03
C THR A 240 -17.01 1.49 -7.38
N SER A 241 -16.76 2.71 -7.86
CA SER A 241 -17.79 3.56 -8.47
C SER A 241 -18.16 2.96 -9.83
N ARG A 242 -19.02 1.94 -9.83
CA ARG A 242 -19.89 1.71 -10.98
C ARG A 242 -21.04 2.69 -10.87
N TYR A 243 -20.89 3.82 -11.54
CA TYR A 243 -22.02 4.68 -11.89
C TYR A 243 -22.90 3.88 -12.88
N VAL A 244 -23.94 3.20 -12.38
CA VAL A 244 -25.02 2.72 -13.23
C VAL A 244 -25.95 3.92 -13.38
N GLY A 245 -25.92 4.55 -14.55
CA GLY A 245 -26.84 5.61 -14.91
C GLY A 245 -28.28 5.10 -14.81
N GLY A 246 -28.95 5.44 -13.70
CA GLY A 246 -30.39 5.38 -13.59
C GLY A 246 -30.94 6.66 -14.22
N THR A 247 -31.56 6.51 -15.37
CA THR A 247 -32.38 7.51 -16.04
C THR A 247 -33.30 8.23 -15.05
N ALA A 248 -33.19 9.56 -15.01
CA ALA A 248 -34.25 10.41 -14.47
C ALA A 248 -35.51 10.16 -15.29
N LEU A 249 -36.52 9.54 -14.67
CA LEU A 249 -37.89 9.65 -15.15
C LEU A 249 -38.50 10.87 -14.49
N SER A 250 -38.86 11.82 -15.36
CA SER A 250 -39.81 12.90 -15.15
C SER A 250 -41.12 12.43 -14.53
#